data_AF-A0A7X0Z7L8-F1
#
_entry.id   AF-A0A7X0Z7L8-F1
#
_cell.length_a   1.000
_cell.length_b   1.000
_cell.length_c   1.000
_cell.angle_alpha   90.00
_cell.angle_beta   90.00
_cell.angle_gamma   90.00
#
_symmetry.space_group_name_H-M   'P 1'
#
loop_
_entity.id
_entity.type
_entity.pdbx_description
1 polymer ?
#
loop_
_entity_poly.entity_id
_entity_poly.type
_entity_poly.pdbx_seq_one_letter_code
_entity_poly.pdbx_strand_id
1 'polypeptide(L)'
;MGENNITVALKSVLKGVSQVLLIDNAWSGLLILIGLSLASWDVGLTAFVASCLGTATAYYIGANRDKIKHGLYGFSSVLTGIACLLFLDGDSKYVAALIGAVIAVFFTVAFNRLAGHFGLPSLTFPFIAVTWCIILASYAMTHVHLSDAVAVTPIEKLTSGQQDIDFFGALIKDFGEVFLQDSYICSLFILAAIVISGWRNTVMAGAGVVISIAVVYICGLNLHSLEMGLYSYNTILTMIALGSAFYTKVRGGYAYVVIGGILTVLLTPVVTIALEPLGLPALTMPFVAVTWLFLVIAESMKKGEY
;
A
#
# COMPACT_ATOMS: atom_id res chain seq x y z
N MET A 1 34.07 12.45 -0.37
CA MET A 1 34.11 11.09 0.19
C MET A 1 32.89 10.35 -0.32
N GLY A 2 33.07 9.29 -1.12
CA GLY A 2 31.94 8.49 -1.61
C GLY A 2 31.24 7.80 -0.44
N GLU A 3 29.91 7.71 -0.47
CA GLU A 3 29.16 6.95 0.53
C GLU A 3 29.61 5.48 0.53
N ASN A 4 29.84 4.90 1.72
CA ASN A 4 30.19 3.49 1.87
C ASN A 4 29.02 2.61 1.38
N ASN A 5 29.32 1.49 0.72
CA ASN A 5 28.35 0.50 0.22
C ASN A 5 27.33 0.06 1.29
N ILE A 6 27.76 -0.06 2.55
CA ILE A 6 26.87 -0.42 3.67
C ILE A 6 25.84 0.69 3.92
N THR A 7 26.26 1.96 3.89
CA THR A 7 25.38 3.11 4.07
C THR A 7 24.34 3.19 2.94
N VAL A 8 24.76 2.93 1.70
CA VAL A 8 23.86 2.89 0.55
C VAL A 8 22.84 1.75 0.68
N ALA A 9 23.28 0.56 1.08
CA ALA A 9 22.39 -0.58 1.30
C ALA A 9 21.36 -0.30 2.41
N LEU A 10 21.80 0.23 3.56
CA LEU A 10 20.90 0.58 4.66
C LEU A 10 19.87 1.65 4.24
N LYS A 11 20.31 2.70 3.54
CA LYS A 11 19.39 3.71 2.98
C LYS A 11 18.39 3.08 2.02
N SER A 12 18.82 2.13 1.19
CA SER A 12 17.94 1.42 0.23
C SER A 12 16.86 0.61 0.95
N VAL A 13 17.24 -0.07 2.04
CA VAL A 13 16.31 -0.84 2.88
C VAL A 13 15.29 0.08 3.56
N LEU A 14 15.74 1.19 4.15
CA LEU A 14 14.83 2.16 4.79
C LEU A 14 13.90 2.82 3.76
N LYS A 15 14.45 3.22 2.60
CA LYS A 15 13.64 3.73 1.49
C LYS A 15 12.65 2.68 0.99
N GLY A 16 13.02 1.40 0.98
CA GLY A 16 12.10 0.31 0.67
C GLY A 16 10.85 0.32 1.54
N VAL A 17 10.97 0.69 2.82
CA VAL A 17 9.82 0.84 3.71
C VAL A 17 9.01 2.10 3.39
N SER A 18 9.65 3.26 3.19
CA SER A 18 8.91 4.50 2.87
C SER A 18 8.27 4.50 1.49
N GLN A 19 8.80 3.72 0.55
CA GLN A 19 8.25 3.60 -0.81
C GLN A 19 6.88 2.91 -0.85
N VAL A 20 6.45 2.26 0.24
CA VAL A 20 5.05 1.82 0.40
C VAL A 20 4.09 3.01 0.28
N LEU A 21 4.49 4.19 0.77
CA LEU A 21 3.75 5.45 0.65
C LEU A 21 4.17 6.28 -0.58
N LEU A 22 4.96 5.70 -1.51
CA LEU A 22 5.57 6.40 -2.65
C LEU A 22 6.55 7.52 -2.23
N ILE A 23 7.16 7.39 -1.04
CA ILE A 23 8.10 8.36 -0.49
C ILE A 23 9.53 7.83 -0.63
N ASP A 24 10.40 8.60 -1.28
CA ASP A 24 11.83 8.30 -1.40
C ASP A 24 12.66 8.97 -0.28
N ASN A 25 12.45 8.56 0.97
CA ASN A 25 13.13 9.17 2.13
C ASN A 25 13.45 8.13 3.22
N ALA A 26 14.73 7.93 3.50
CA ALA A 26 15.20 6.95 4.49
C ALA A 26 14.77 7.29 5.93
N TRP A 27 14.64 8.58 6.29
CA TRP A 27 14.15 8.98 7.60
C TRP A 27 12.67 8.68 7.77
N SER A 28 11.87 8.90 6.71
CA SER A 28 10.47 8.47 6.69
C SER A 28 10.38 6.96 6.89
N GLY A 29 11.24 6.18 6.21
CA GLY A 29 11.30 4.73 6.37
C GLY A 29 11.65 4.27 7.77
N LEU A 30 12.59 4.96 8.43
CA LEU A 30 12.96 4.69 9.82
C LEU A 30 11.80 4.97 10.79
N LEU A 31 11.10 6.11 10.64
CA LEU A 31 9.94 6.44 11.47
C LEU A 31 8.83 5.41 11.30
N ILE A 32 8.55 4.98 10.08
CA ILE A 32 7.57 3.92 9.79
C ILE A 32 7.98 2.62 10.48
N LEU A 33 9.23 2.20 10.37
CA LEU A 33 9.72 0.99 11.06
C LEU A 33 9.57 1.06 12.57
N ILE A 34 9.84 2.21 13.18
CA ILE A 34 9.63 2.43 14.61
C ILE A 34 8.14 2.30 14.94
N GLY A 35 7.27 2.95 14.16
CA GLY A 35 5.82 2.85 14.33
C GLY A 35 5.29 1.42 14.25
N LEU A 36 5.72 0.67 13.23
CA LEU A 36 5.39 -0.74 13.07
C LEU A 36 5.88 -1.58 14.25
N SER A 37 7.12 -1.39 14.69
CA SER A 37 7.71 -2.15 15.81
C SER A 37 7.03 -1.86 17.14
N LEU A 38 6.55 -0.63 17.35
CA LEU A 38 5.82 -0.23 18.56
C LEU A 38 4.38 -0.77 18.56
N ALA A 39 3.76 -0.93 17.40
CA ALA A 39 2.45 -1.58 17.29
C ALA A 39 2.57 -3.10 17.46
N SER A 40 3.53 -3.72 16.80
CA SER A 40 3.86 -5.14 16.95
C SER A 40 5.32 -5.39 16.58
N TRP A 41 6.07 -5.94 17.53
CA TRP A 41 7.48 -6.27 17.31
C TRP A 41 7.67 -7.20 16.10
N ASP A 42 6.79 -8.21 15.95
CA ASP A 42 6.84 -9.17 14.84
C ASP A 42 6.61 -8.48 13.49
N VAL A 43 5.70 -7.50 13.43
CA VAL A 43 5.40 -6.74 12.21
C VAL A 43 6.58 -5.85 11.85
N GLY A 44 7.12 -5.11 12.81
CA GLY A 44 8.29 -4.25 12.60
C GLY A 44 9.52 -5.03 12.14
N LEU A 45 9.81 -6.17 12.79
CA LEU A 45 10.90 -7.06 12.40
C LEU A 45 10.68 -7.65 11.01
N THR A 46 9.46 -8.13 10.72
CA THR A 46 9.12 -8.70 9.41
C THR A 46 9.24 -7.66 8.30
N ALA A 47 8.77 -6.44 8.52
CA ALA A 47 8.93 -5.34 7.57
C ALA A 47 10.40 -5.05 7.27
N PHE A 48 11.24 -4.98 8.31
CA PHE A 48 12.67 -4.75 8.16
C PHE A 48 13.37 -5.89 7.38
N VAL A 49 13.12 -7.14 7.78
CA VAL A 49 13.70 -8.33 7.13
C VAL A 49 13.23 -8.46 5.69
N ALA A 50 11.93 -8.24 5.43
CA ALA A 50 11.37 -8.30 4.08
C ALA A 50 11.94 -7.20 3.17
N SER A 51 12.19 -6.00 3.68
CA SER A 51 12.88 -4.95 2.91
C SER A 51 14.34 -5.31 2.62
N CYS A 52 15.05 -5.92 3.59
CA CYS A 52 16.39 -6.47 3.40
C CYS A 52 16.40 -7.54 2.31
N LEU A 53 15.48 -8.51 2.38
CA LEU A 53 15.33 -9.59 1.39
C LEU A 53 14.98 -9.04 0.01
N GLY A 54 14.07 -8.06 -0.07
CA GLY A 54 13.71 -7.40 -1.32
C GLY A 54 14.93 -6.75 -1.99
N THR A 55 15.69 -6.00 -1.21
CA THR A 55 16.92 -5.33 -1.65
C THR A 55 18.00 -6.33 -2.07
N ALA A 56 18.25 -7.36 -1.25
CA ALA A 56 19.26 -8.38 -1.51
C ALA A 56 18.91 -9.22 -2.75
N THR A 57 17.66 -9.63 -2.89
CA THR A 57 17.16 -10.39 -4.06
C THR A 57 17.31 -9.55 -5.33
N ALA A 58 16.98 -8.26 -5.28
CA ALA A 58 17.15 -7.36 -6.42
C ALA A 58 18.63 -7.23 -6.85
N TYR A 59 19.56 -7.17 -5.90
CA TYR A 59 20.99 -7.22 -6.21
C TYR A 59 21.40 -8.57 -6.83
N TYR A 60 20.91 -9.67 -6.26
CA TYR A 60 21.23 -11.03 -6.70
C TYR A 60 20.80 -11.29 -8.15
N ILE A 61 19.59 -10.88 -8.53
CA ILE A 61 19.07 -11.06 -9.90
C ILE A 61 19.57 -10.00 -10.90
N GLY A 62 20.46 -9.09 -10.48
CA GLY A 62 21.04 -8.07 -11.35
C GLY A 62 20.06 -6.96 -11.75
N ALA A 63 19.09 -6.63 -10.90
CA ALA A 63 18.14 -5.55 -11.17
C ALA A 63 18.83 -4.16 -11.22
N ASN A 64 18.13 -3.16 -11.75
CA ASN A 64 18.69 -1.82 -11.95
C ASN A 64 19.16 -1.21 -10.62
N ARG A 65 20.47 -0.95 -10.50
CA ARG A 65 21.10 -0.48 -9.26
C ARG A 65 20.57 0.88 -8.78
N ASP A 66 20.18 1.77 -9.69
CA ASP A 66 19.64 3.07 -9.29
C ASP A 66 18.24 2.92 -8.71
N LYS A 67 17.39 2.09 -9.33
CA LYS A 67 16.07 1.73 -8.74
C LYS A 67 16.20 1.06 -7.38
N ILE A 68 17.24 0.23 -7.18
CA ILE A 68 17.53 -0.37 -5.85
C ILE A 68 17.88 0.71 -4.82
N LYS A 69 18.75 1.67 -5.16
CA LYS A 69 19.12 2.80 -4.27
C LYS A 69 17.92 3.65 -3.84
N HIS A 70 16.90 3.72 -4.68
CA HIS A 70 15.65 4.41 -4.41
C HIS A 70 14.59 3.53 -3.71
N GLY A 71 14.93 2.29 -3.32
CA GLY A 71 14.05 1.40 -2.56
C GLY A 71 12.92 0.75 -3.37
N LEU A 72 12.93 0.87 -4.70
CA LEU A 72 11.80 0.46 -5.56
C LEU A 72 11.61 -1.06 -5.70
N TYR A 73 12.49 -1.87 -5.09
CA TYR A 73 12.35 -3.32 -5.01
C TYR A 73 12.11 -3.82 -3.56
N GLY A 74 11.99 -2.91 -2.59
CA GLY A 74 11.75 -3.24 -1.18
C GLY A 74 10.28 -3.22 -0.78
N PHE A 75 9.52 -2.23 -1.25
CA PHE A 75 8.19 -1.95 -0.71
C PHE A 75 7.15 -3.05 -0.93
N SER A 76 7.14 -3.71 -2.11
CA SER A 76 6.23 -4.83 -2.34
C SER A 76 6.58 -6.01 -1.44
N SER A 77 7.88 -6.25 -1.24
CA SER A 77 8.39 -7.27 -0.33
C SER A 77 7.96 -7.02 1.12
N VAL A 78 8.05 -5.75 1.58
CA VAL A 78 7.57 -5.32 2.90
C VAL A 78 6.10 -5.66 3.10
N LEU A 79 5.22 -5.20 2.21
CA LEU A 79 3.79 -5.45 2.33
C LEU A 79 3.44 -6.94 2.23
N THR A 80 4.10 -7.70 1.34
CA THR A 80 3.89 -9.15 1.24
C THR A 80 4.31 -9.86 2.51
N GLY A 81 5.46 -9.48 3.10
CA GLY A 81 5.92 -10.05 4.36
C GLY A 81 4.95 -9.80 5.51
N ILE A 82 4.50 -8.55 5.66
CA ILE A 82 3.51 -8.17 6.68
C ILE A 82 2.18 -8.90 6.44
N ALA A 83 1.68 -8.94 5.20
CA ALA A 83 0.45 -9.64 4.87
C ALA A 83 0.53 -11.13 5.22
N CYS A 84 1.62 -11.83 4.86
CA CYS A 84 1.78 -13.23 5.23
C CYS A 84 1.79 -13.44 6.75
N LEU A 85 2.43 -12.54 7.50
CA LEU A 85 2.48 -12.60 8.96
C LEU A 85 1.10 -12.42 9.60
N LEU A 86 0.24 -11.58 9.02
CA LEU A 86 -1.08 -11.25 9.57
C LEU A 86 -2.18 -12.19 9.07
N PHE A 87 -2.08 -12.65 7.82
CA PHE A 87 -3.11 -13.43 7.16
C PHE A 87 -2.96 -14.94 7.33
N LEU A 88 -1.82 -15.41 7.84
CA LEU A 88 -1.58 -16.81 8.09
C LEU A 88 -1.39 -17.07 9.57
N ASP A 89 -1.90 -18.21 10.04
CA ASP A 89 -1.71 -18.70 11.40
C ASP A 89 -0.53 -19.68 11.49
N GLY A 90 -0.11 -19.95 12.73
CA GLY A 90 0.96 -20.88 13.06
C GLY A 90 2.35 -20.46 12.58
N ASP A 91 3.31 -21.36 12.67
CA ASP A 91 4.71 -21.06 12.35
C ASP A 91 4.95 -20.89 10.84
N SER A 92 4.04 -21.41 10.01
CA SER A 92 4.09 -21.26 8.54
C SER A 92 4.08 -19.82 8.08
N LYS A 93 3.50 -18.90 8.87
CA LYS A 93 3.41 -17.48 8.51
C LYS A 93 4.78 -16.81 8.35
N TYR A 94 5.76 -17.17 9.19
CA TYR A 94 7.10 -16.61 9.12
C TYR A 94 7.84 -17.11 7.87
N VAL A 95 7.72 -18.41 7.57
CA VAL A 95 8.32 -19.00 6.36
C VAL A 95 7.68 -18.39 5.10
N ALA A 96 6.35 -18.28 5.09
CA ALA A 96 5.60 -17.66 4.00
C ALA A 96 5.97 -16.18 3.83
N ALA A 97 6.18 -15.42 4.91
CA ALA A 97 6.62 -14.02 4.85
C ALA A 97 8.00 -13.87 4.18
N LEU A 98 8.96 -14.74 4.52
CA LEU A 98 10.30 -14.70 3.92
C LEU A 98 10.26 -15.08 2.43
N ILE A 99 9.56 -16.18 2.10
CA ILE A 99 9.42 -16.65 0.72
C ILE A 99 8.64 -15.63 -0.12
N GLY A 100 7.52 -15.14 0.40
CA GLY A 100 6.67 -14.13 -0.22
C GLY A 100 7.43 -12.85 -0.50
N ALA A 101 8.25 -12.36 0.45
CA ALA A 101 9.10 -11.19 0.24
C ALA A 101 10.09 -11.36 -0.93
N VAL A 102 10.65 -12.57 -1.11
CA VAL A 102 11.53 -12.89 -2.25
C VAL A 102 10.73 -12.97 -3.55
N ILE A 103 9.59 -13.68 -3.56
CA ILE A 103 8.71 -13.81 -4.74
C ILE A 103 8.21 -12.45 -5.21
N ALA A 104 7.88 -11.54 -4.28
CA ALA A 104 7.44 -10.19 -4.58
C ALA A 104 8.42 -9.44 -5.49
N VAL A 105 9.74 -9.64 -5.35
CA VAL A 105 10.74 -9.02 -6.23
C VAL A 105 10.61 -9.51 -7.67
N PHE A 106 10.39 -10.80 -7.88
CA PHE A 106 10.20 -11.35 -9.23
C PHE A 106 8.94 -10.77 -9.89
N PHE A 107 7.86 -10.65 -9.13
CA PHE A 107 6.64 -9.98 -9.58
C PHE A 107 6.90 -8.48 -9.85
N THR A 108 7.65 -7.79 -8.99
CA THR A 108 8.01 -6.38 -9.20
C THR A 108 8.81 -6.21 -10.49
N VAL A 109 9.77 -7.08 -10.79
CA VAL A 109 10.51 -7.04 -12.07
C VAL A 109 9.59 -7.29 -13.26
N ALA A 110 8.77 -8.33 -13.21
CA ALA A 110 7.85 -8.70 -14.30
C ALA A 110 6.83 -7.58 -14.58
N PHE A 111 6.16 -7.08 -13.55
CA PHE A 111 5.14 -6.03 -13.70
C PHE A 111 5.73 -4.67 -14.02
N ASN A 112 6.94 -4.33 -13.57
CA ASN A 112 7.61 -3.12 -14.04
C ASN A 112 7.89 -3.17 -15.55
N ARG A 113 8.22 -4.35 -16.10
CA ARG A 113 8.41 -4.50 -17.55
C ARG A 113 7.08 -4.41 -18.29
N LEU A 114 6.05 -5.10 -17.81
CA LEU A 114 4.73 -5.12 -18.45
C LEU A 114 4.06 -3.73 -18.41
N ALA A 115 3.97 -3.11 -17.23
CA ALA A 115 3.41 -1.77 -17.07
C ALA A 115 4.23 -0.70 -17.82
N GLY A 116 5.55 -0.90 -17.92
CA GLY A 116 6.44 -0.03 -18.68
C GLY A 116 6.09 0.08 -20.17
N HIS A 117 5.48 -0.94 -20.78
CA HIS A 117 4.99 -0.84 -22.17
C HIS A 117 3.89 0.22 -22.34
N PHE A 118 3.14 0.51 -21.28
CA PHE A 118 2.10 1.55 -21.24
C PHE A 118 2.60 2.85 -20.60
N GLY A 119 3.89 2.96 -20.25
CA GLY A 119 4.43 4.11 -19.53
C GLY A 119 4.00 4.19 -18.06
N LEU A 120 3.54 3.08 -17.48
CA LEU A 120 2.99 3.02 -16.12
C LEU A 120 3.97 2.41 -15.11
N PRO A 121 3.92 2.85 -13.84
CA PRO A 121 4.59 2.18 -12.72
C PRO A 121 3.84 0.91 -12.33
N SER A 122 4.51 -0.07 -11.73
CA SER A 122 3.85 -1.27 -11.17
C SER A 122 3.05 -1.00 -9.89
N LEU A 123 3.33 0.11 -9.20
CA LEU A 123 2.75 0.45 -7.88
C LEU A 123 2.87 -0.75 -6.92
N THR A 124 1.88 -0.95 -6.05
CA THR A 124 1.80 -2.08 -5.11
C THR A 124 1.18 -3.34 -5.72
N PHE A 125 0.92 -3.38 -7.04
CA PHE A 125 0.35 -4.57 -7.68
C PHE A 125 1.17 -5.86 -7.47
N PRO A 126 2.52 -5.85 -7.49
CA PRO A 126 3.31 -7.04 -7.19
C PRO A 126 2.99 -7.63 -5.81
N PHE A 127 2.82 -6.77 -4.80
CA PHE A 127 2.40 -7.19 -3.46
C PHE A 127 1.01 -7.83 -3.49
N ILE A 128 0.04 -7.19 -4.15
CA ILE A 128 -1.35 -7.67 -4.24
C ILE A 128 -1.37 -9.06 -4.88
N ALA A 129 -0.73 -9.21 -6.04
CA ALA A 129 -0.71 -10.45 -6.79
C ALA A 129 -0.07 -11.60 -6.00
N VAL A 130 1.07 -11.37 -5.35
CA VAL A 130 1.72 -12.41 -4.54
C VAL A 130 0.88 -12.78 -3.31
N THR A 131 0.29 -11.79 -2.64
CA THR A 131 -0.56 -12.03 -1.46
C THR A 131 -1.81 -12.83 -1.84
N TRP A 132 -2.48 -12.49 -2.94
CA TRP A 132 -3.60 -13.26 -3.46
C TRP A 132 -3.20 -14.69 -3.85
N CYS A 133 -2.05 -14.87 -4.51
CA CYS A 133 -1.55 -16.21 -4.82
C CYS A 133 -1.31 -17.05 -3.56
N ILE A 134 -0.76 -16.46 -2.49
CA ILE A 134 -0.50 -17.15 -1.23
C ILE A 134 -1.81 -17.53 -0.53
N ILE A 135 -2.78 -16.63 -0.47
CA ILE A 135 -4.10 -16.91 0.12
C ILE A 135 -4.81 -18.02 -0.67
N LEU A 136 -4.87 -17.91 -2.00
CA LEU A 136 -5.48 -18.94 -2.85
C LEU A 136 -4.76 -20.30 -2.73
N ALA A 137 -3.43 -20.29 -2.65
CA ALA A 137 -2.66 -21.51 -2.46
C ALA A 137 -2.93 -22.15 -1.09
N SER A 138 -3.13 -21.35 -0.04
CA SER A 138 -3.42 -21.88 1.31
C SER A 138 -4.69 -22.73 1.35
N TYR A 139 -5.71 -22.42 0.54
CA TYR A 139 -6.92 -23.25 0.45
C TYR A 139 -6.64 -24.68 -0.07
N ALA A 140 -5.54 -24.88 -0.79
CA ALA A 140 -5.12 -26.18 -1.29
C ALA A 140 -4.06 -26.87 -0.40
N MET A 141 -3.60 -26.22 0.67
CA MET A 141 -2.50 -26.69 1.52
C MET A 141 -3.02 -27.11 2.90
N THR A 142 -2.65 -28.29 3.36
CA THR A 142 -3.09 -28.84 4.66
C THR A 142 -2.37 -28.24 5.87
N HIS A 143 -1.20 -27.63 5.65
CA HIS A 143 -0.31 -27.11 6.70
C HIS A 143 -0.28 -25.57 6.77
N VAL A 144 -1.01 -24.89 5.90
CA VAL A 144 -1.07 -23.43 5.85
C VAL A 144 -2.51 -23.03 6.12
N HIS A 145 -2.75 -22.38 7.25
CA HIS A 145 -4.08 -21.96 7.67
C HIS A 145 -4.18 -20.44 7.61
N LEU A 146 -5.34 -19.95 7.14
CA LEU A 146 -5.63 -18.53 7.15
C LEU A 146 -6.04 -18.10 8.54
N SER A 147 -5.56 -16.92 8.93
CA SER A 147 -6.00 -16.24 10.14
C SER A 147 -7.37 -15.60 9.94
N ASP A 148 -8.10 -15.39 11.02
CA ASP A 148 -9.36 -14.62 11.01
C ASP A 148 -9.15 -13.17 10.53
N ALA A 149 -7.91 -12.66 10.56
CA ALA A 149 -7.57 -11.34 10.03
C ALA A 149 -7.73 -11.21 8.50
N VAL A 150 -7.84 -12.34 7.78
CA VAL A 150 -8.18 -12.34 6.33
C VAL A 150 -9.65 -12.03 6.10
N ALA A 151 -10.47 -12.04 7.17
CA ALA A 151 -11.92 -11.98 7.09
C ALA A 151 -12.40 -10.99 6.03
N VAL A 152 -12.95 -11.55 4.96
CA VAL A 152 -13.67 -10.77 3.97
C VAL A 152 -14.93 -10.25 4.65
N THR A 153 -15.14 -8.94 4.63
CA THR A 153 -16.38 -8.34 5.10
C THR A 153 -17.54 -8.89 4.26
N PRO A 154 -18.46 -9.69 4.84
CA PRO A 154 -19.56 -10.24 4.07
C PRO A 154 -20.40 -9.10 3.47
N ILE A 155 -20.94 -9.28 2.25
CA ILE A 155 -21.79 -8.26 1.60
C ILE A 155 -22.86 -7.71 2.55
N GLU A 156 -23.50 -8.59 3.32
CA GLU A 156 -24.55 -8.22 4.27
C GLU A 156 -24.05 -7.18 5.30
N LYS A 157 -22.81 -7.33 5.78
CA LYS A 157 -22.19 -6.41 6.74
C LYS A 157 -21.80 -5.07 6.14
N LEU A 158 -21.61 -4.97 4.82
CA LEU A 158 -21.37 -3.69 4.14
C LEU A 158 -22.59 -2.76 4.27
N THR A 159 -23.80 -3.34 4.34
CA THR A 159 -25.05 -2.57 4.43
C THR A 159 -25.59 -2.41 5.86
N SER A 160 -25.12 -3.22 6.82
CA SER A 160 -25.54 -3.13 8.22
C SER A 160 -24.75 -2.03 8.95
N GLY A 161 -25.20 -0.78 8.81
CA GLY A 161 -24.54 0.39 9.39
C GLY A 161 -24.69 0.46 10.92
N GLN A 162 -23.57 0.43 11.65
CA GLN A 162 -23.49 1.15 12.92
C GLN A 162 -23.53 2.65 12.64
N GLN A 163 -24.29 3.40 13.44
CA GLN A 163 -24.52 4.84 13.23
C GLN A 163 -23.58 5.75 14.02
N ASP A 164 -22.74 5.20 14.89
CA ASP A 164 -21.76 5.98 15.65
C ASP A 164 -20.39 5.87 14.98
N ILE A 165 -19.76 7.02 14.73
CA ILE A 165 -18.39 7.11 14.22
C ILE A 165 -17.50 7.72 15.30
N ASP A 166 -16.44 7.01 15.65
CA ASP A 166 -15.27 7.64 16.25
C ASP A 166 -14.51 8.42 15.17
N PHE A 167 -14.81 9.72 15.08
CA PHE A 167 -14.14 10.61 14.14
C PHE A 167 -12.64 10.69 14.38
N PHE A 168 -12.18 10.49 15.61
CA PHE A 168 -10.75 10.50 15.91
C PHE A 168 -10.07 9.24 15.36
N GLY A 169 -10.72 8.08 15.53
CA GLY A 169 -10.37 6.82 14.88
C GLY A 169 -10.25 6.97 13.37
N ALA A 170 -11.31 7.46 12.73
CA ALA A 170 -11.40 7.66 11.28
C ALA A 170 -10.47 8.75 10.70
N LEU A 171 -9.77 9.53 11.54
CA LEU A 171 -8.78 10.52 11.08
C LEU A 171 -7.35 10.01 11.17
N ILE A 172 -7.08 9.03 12.05
CA ILE A 172 -5.73 8.62 12.40
C ILE A 172 -5.47 7.17 12.02
N LYS A 173 -6.37 6.23 12.31
CA LYS A 173 -6.12 4.79 12.09
C LYS A 173 -5.79 4.46 10.63
N ASP A 174 -6.40 5.19 9.70
CA ASP A 174 -6.20 5.10 8.25
C ASP A 174 -4.74 5.04 7.77
N PHE A 175 -3.83 5.71 8.49
CA PHE A 175 -2.41 5.73 8.13
C PHE A 175 -1.71 4.40 8.41
N GLY A 176 -2.05 3.73 9.52
CA GLY A 176 -1.56 2.41 9.89
C GLY A 176 -2.04 1.32 8.95
N GLU A 177 -3.29 1.44 8.47
CA GLU A 177 -3.89 0.50 7.53
C GLU A 177 -3.17 0.41 6.18
N VAL A 178 -2.40 1.43 5.78
CA VAL A 178 -1.51 1.35 4.61
C VAL A 178 -0.52 0.17 4.74
N PHE A 179 -0.13 -0.18 5.97
CA PHE A 179 0.74 -1.31 6.30
C PHE A 179 -0.03 -2.46 6.96
N LEU A 180 -1.36 -2.52 6.82
CA LEU A 180 -2.22 -3.53 7.44
C LEU A 180 -2.13 -3.52 8.97
N GLN A 181 -2.02 -2.33 9.59
CA GLN A 181 -1.88 -2.18 11.03
C GLN A 181 -2.95 -1.25 11.62
N ASP A 182 -3.92 -1.84 12.32
CA ASP A 182 -4.90 -1.10 13.14
C ASP A 182 -4.25 -0.65 14.46
N SER A 183 -3.47 0.44 14.42
CA SER A 183 -2.81 0.99 15.61
C SER A 183 -2.60 2.50 15.52
N TYR A 184 -3.16 3.22 16.50
CA TYR A 184 -2.97 4.66 16.66
C TYR A 184 -1.50 5.06 16.73
N ILE A 185 -0.67 4.31 17.46
CA ILE A 185 0.75 4.62 17.62
C ILE A 185 1.46 4.47 16.28
N CYS A 186 1.22 3.38 15.55
CA CYS A 186 1.78 3.17 14.22
C CYS A 186 1.37 4.30 13.27
N SER A 187 0.08 4.65 13.25
CA SER A 187 -0.46 5.73 12.44
C SER A 187 0.19 7.08 12.70
N LEU A 188 0.44 7.45 13.96
CA LEU A 188 1.09 8.71 14.30
C LEU A 188 2.53 8.77 13.77
N PHE A 189 3.27 7.66 13.84
CA PHE A 189 4.62 7.57 13.27
C PHE A 189 4.61 7.62 11.74
N ILE A 190 3.63 6.98 11.10
CA ILE A 190 3.44 7.05 9.65
C ILE A 190 3.08 8.48 9.21
N LEU A 191 2.19 9.15 9.94
CA LEU A 191 1.86 10.55 9.68
C LEU A 191 3.09 11.45 9.84
N ALA A 192 3.89 11.26 10.90
CA ALA A 192 5.16 11.97 11.07
C ALA A 192 6.13 11.70 9.91
N ALA A 193 6.21 10.46 9.43
CA ALA A 193 7.00 10.08 8.26
C ALA A 193 6.56 10.80 6.98
N ILE A 194 5.25 10.97 6.78
CA ILE A 194 4.69 11.75 5.68
C ILE A 194 5.03 13.24 5.85
N VAL A 195 4.88 13.80 7.05
CA VAL A 195 5.17 15.22 7.34
C VAL A 195 6.61 15.58 7.00
N ILE A 196 7.58 14.77 7.44
CA ILE A 196 9.00 15.03 7.17
C ILE A 196 9.39 14.82 5.70
N SER A 197 8.58 14.06 4.95
CA SER A 197 8.85 13.82 3.52
C SER A 197 8.58 15.06 2.67
N GLY A 198 7.71 15.96 3.13
CA GLY A 198 7.44 17.24 2.50
C GLY A 198 5.95 17.62 2.49
N TRP A 199 5.69 18.94 2.45
CA TRP A 199 4.35 19.50 2.58
C TRP A 199 3.33 18.98 1.56
N ARG A 200 3.77 18.65 0.33
CA ARG A 200 2.87 18.14 -0.71
C ARG A 200 2.28 16.78 -0.34
N ASN A 201 3.11 15.86 0.16
CA ASN A 201 2.65 14.55 0.60
C ASN A 201 1.68 14.70 1.78
N THR A 202 1.98 15.60 2.72
CA THR A 202 1.10 15.91 3.87
C THR A 202 -0.27 16.41 3.42
N VAL A 203 -0.31 17.40 2.52
CA VAL A 203 -1.58 17.97 2.03
C VAL A 203 -2.37 16.93 1.24
N MET A 204 -1.72 16.14 0.39
CA MET A 204 -2.41 15.09 -0.38
C MET A 204 -2.94 13.97 0.51
N ALA A 205 -2.18 13.53 1.51
CA ALA A 205 -2.63 12.52 2.45
C ALA A 205 -3.83 13.02 3.28
N GLY A 206 -3.75 14.24 3.82
CA GLY A 206 -4.86 14.85 4.55
C GLY A 206 -6.11 15.06 3.68
N ALA A 207 -5.93 15.48 2.42
CA ALA A 207 -7.03 15.58 1.46
C ALA A 207 -7.67 14.22 1.17
N GLY A 208 -6.89 13.14 1.12
CA GLY A 208 -7.40 11.78 0.94
C GLY A 208 -8.34 11.35 2.06
N VAL A 209 -7.97 11.61 3.32
CA VAL A 209 -8.82 11.34 4.49
C VAL A 209 -10.10 12.17 4.46
N VAL A 210 -10.00 13.47 4.15
CA VAL A 210 -11.19 14.33 4.08
C VAL A 210 -12.15 13.89 2.96
N ILE A 211 -11.62 13.50 1.79
CA ILE A 211 -12.41 13.01 0.67
C ILE A 211 -13.09 11.68 1.02
N SER A 212 -12.38 10.73 1.63
CA SER A 212 -12.98 9.45 2.01
C SER A 212 -14.11 9.62 3.02
N ILE A 213 -13.91 10.42 4.07
CA ILE A 213 -14.95 10.74 5.05
C ILE A 213 -16.16 11.36 4.34
N ALA A 214 -15.95 12.40 3.53
CA ALA A 214 -17.05 13.10 2.86
C ALA A 214 -17.84 12.19 1.92
N VAL A 215 -17.16 11.40 1.07
CA VAL A 215 -17.81 10.49 0.12
C VAL A 215 -18.56 9.37 0.84
N VAL A 216 -17.99 8.79 1.90
CA VAL A 216 -18.67 7.76 2.69
C VAL A 216 -19.96 8.30 3.30
N TYR A 217 -19.93 9.50 3.90
CA TYR A 217 -21.13 10.12 4.46
C TYR A 217 -22.17 10.48 3.39
N ILE A 218 -21.76 11.10 2.28
CA ILE A 218 -22.68 11.55 1.21
C ILE A 218 -23.34 10.36 0.51
N CYS A 219 -22.59 9.28 0.26
CA CYS A 219 -23.08 8.11 -0.44
C CYS A 219 -23.72 7.06 0.48
N GLY A 220 -23.69 7.26 1.80
CA GLY A 220 -24.25 6.30 2.77
C GLY A 220 -23.50 4.97 2.81
N LEU A 221 -22.17 5.00 2.67
CA LEU A 221 -21.33 3.80 2.76
C LEU A 221 -21.13 3.36 4.23
N ASN A 222 -20.53 2.19 4.42
CA ASN A 222 -20.39 1.57 5.74
C ASN A 222 -19.48 2.39 6.68
N LEU A 223 -20.07 2.98 7.71
CA LEU A 223 -19.36 3.85 8.65
C LEU A 223 -18.33 3.09 9.52
N HIS A 224 -18.59 1.83 9.84
CA HIS A 224 -17.63 0.98 10.58
C HIS A 224 -16.36 0.69 9.74
N SER A 225 -16.51 0.44 8.44
CA SER A 225 -15.38 0.25 7.53
C SER A 225 -14.58 1.53 7.32
N LEU A 226 -15.22 2.71 7.47
CA LEU A 226 -14.52 4.00 7.52
C LEU A 226 -13.71 4.15 8.82
N GLU A 227 -14.27 3.81 9.97
CA GLU A 227 -13.57 3.84 11.27
C GLU A 227 -12.35 2.90 11.30
N MET A 228 -12.49 1.73 10.69
CA MET A 228 -11.40 0.77 10.48
C MET A 228 -10.41 1.21 9.37
N GLY A 229 -10.57 2.41 8.81
CA GLY A 229 -9.68 2.99 7.80
C GLY A 229 -9.72 2.38 6.41
N LEU A 230 -10.64 1.44 6.14
CA LEU A 230 -10.64 0.59 4.94
C LEU A 230 -10.93 1.37 3.63
N TYR A 231 -11.60 2.52 3.72
CA TYR A 231 -11.78 3.43 2.58
C TYR A 231 -10.61 4.40 2.42
N SER A 232 -10.09 4.90 3.53
CA SER A 232 -9.17 6.03 3.55
C SER A 232 -7.75 5.67 3.11
N TYR A 233 -7.20 4.50 3.49
CA TYR A 233 -5.80 4.18 3.15
C TYR A 233 -5.57 4.11 1.63
N ASN A 234 -6.51 3.51 0.88
CA ASN A 234 -6.48 3.48 -0.59
C ASN A 234 -6.55 4.90 -1.17
N THR A 235 -7.39 5.74 -0.59
CA THR A 235 -7.57 7.13 -1.02
C THR A 235 -6.33 7.98 -0.74
N ILE A 236 -5.70 7.82 0.43
CA ILE A 236 -4.42 8.46 0.80
C ILE A 236 -3.35 8.15 -0.25
N LEU A 237 -3.15 6.87 -0.58
CA LEU A 237 -2.16 6.44 -1.57
C LEU A 237 -2.45 7.04 -2.95
N THR A 238 -3.72 7.06 -3.37
CA THR A 238 -4.12 7.64 -4.67
C THR A 238 -3.82 9.12 -4.73
N MET A 239 -4.15 9.87 -3.67
CA MET A 239 -3.89 11.30 -3.59
C MET A 239 -2.40 11.61 -3.59
N ILE A 240 -1.59 10.85 -2.84
CA ILE A 240 -0.12 10.99 -2.87
C ILE A 240 0.42 10.67 -4.26
N ALA A 241 -0.06 9.60 -4.90
CA ALA A 241 0.41 9.19 -6.22
C ALA A 241 0.15 10.25 -7.29
N LEU A 242 -1.10 10.66 -7.44
CA LEU A 242 -1.52 11.59 -8.50
C LEU A 242 -1.09 13.03 -8.19
N GLY A 243 -1.18 13.44 -6.93
CA GLY A 243 -0.97 14.82 -6.49
C GLY A 243 0.44 15.16 -6.04
N SER A 244 1.32 14.18 -5.84
CA SER A 244 2.71 14.42 -5.40
C SER A 244 3.75 13.58 -6.14
N ALA A 245 3.64 12.24 -6.12
CA ALA A 245 4.69 11.35 -6.62
C ALA A 245 4.85 11.41 -8.15
N PHE A 246 3.75 11.31 -8.90
CA PHE A 246 3.77 11.41 -10.37
C PHE A 246 3.43 12.81 -10.87
N TYR A 247 2.80 13.63 -10.03
CA TYR A 247 2.43 15.02 -10.27
C TYR A 247 2.02 15.30 -11.74
N THR A 248 0.86 14.79 -12.14
CA THR A 248 0.42 14.90 -13.53
C THR A 248 0.04 16.35 -13.86
N LYS A 249 0.81 17.00 -14.74
CA LYS A 249 0.51 18.35 -15.25
C LYS A 249 -0.66 18.34 -16.25
N VAL A 250 -1.86 18.04 -15.76
CA VAL A 250 -3.11 18.10 -16.53
C VAL A 250 -3.76 19.48 -16.32
N ARG A 251 -4.43 20.03 -17.35
CA ARG A 251 -5.27 21.24 -17.20
C ARG A 251 -6.38 20.96 -16.16
N GLY A 252 -6.45 21.77 -15.10
CA GLY A 252 -7.34 21.50 -13.96
C GLY A 252 -6.80 20.45 -12.97
N GLY A 253 -5.47 20.26 -12.92
CA GLY A 253 -4.80 19.15 -12.24
C GLY A 253 -5.23 18.82 -10.79
N TYR A 254 -5.68 19.78 -9.98
CA TYR A 254 -6.21 19.45 -8.65
C TYR A 254 -7.61 18.83 -8.69
N ALA A 255 -8.49 19.27 -9.60
CA ALA A 255 -9.79 18.62 -9.80
C ALA A 255 -9.59 17.18 -10.28
N TYR A 256 -8.59 16.96 -11.14
CA TYR A 256 -8.20 15.63 -11.59
C TYR A 256 -7.80 14.70 -10.42
N VAL A 257 -6.95 15.18 -9.52
CA VAL A 257 -6.53 14.43 -8.33
C VAL A 257 -7.73 14.16 -7.40
N VAL A 258 -8.59 15.16 -7.16
CA VAL A 258 -9.79 15.00 -6.32
C VAL A 258 -10.77 13.97 -6.89
N ILE A 259 -11.01 13.97 -8.20
CA ILE A 259 -11.86 12.96 -8.84
C ILE A 259 -11.24 11.57 -8.69
N GLY A 260 -9.92 11.44 -8.80
CA GLY A 260 -9.22 10.19 -8.51
C GLY A 260 -9.45 9.71 -7.06
N GLY A 261 -9.35 10.63 -6.08
CA GLY A 261 -9.69 10.33 -4.68
C GLY A 261 -11.13 9.82 -4.52
N ILE A 262 -12.12 10.56 -5.06
CA ILE A 262 -13.54 10.17 -5.00
C ILE A 262 -13.78 8.80 -5.64
N LEU A 263 -13.23 8.58 -6.84
CA LEU A 263 -13.37 7.31 -7.54
C LEU A 263 -12.76 6.15 -6.75
N THR A 264 -11.65 6.39 -6.04
CA THR A 264 -11.02 5.37 -5.20
C THR A 264 -11.96 4.91 -4.10
N VAL A 265 -12.59 5.85 -3.39
CA VAL A 265 -13.55 5.53 -2.32
C VAL A 265 -14.72 4.71 -2.88
N LEU A 266 -15.27 5.11 -4.04
CA LEU A 266 -16.38 4.42 -4.68
C LEU A 266 -16.00 3.06 -5.27
N LEU A 267 -14.74 2.88 -5.67
CA LEU A 267 -14.22 1.62 -6.22
C LEU A 267 -13.88 0.61 -5.11
N THR A 268 -13.52 1.06 -3.92
CA THR A 268 -13.22 0.18 -2.77
C THR A 268 -14.29 -0.88 -2.51
N PRO A 269 -15.58 -0.56 -2.31
CA PRO A 269 -16.59 -1.59 -2.06
C PRO A 269 -16.82 -2.47 -3.28
N VAL A 270 -16.69 -1.94 -4.51
CA VAL A 270 -16.83 -2.72 -5.75
C VAL A 270 -15.76 -3.82 -5.81
N VAL A 271 -14.51 -3.49 -5.51
CA VAL A 271 -13.41 -4.46 -5.50
C VAL A 271 -13.58 -5.47 -4.36
N THR A 272 -13.98 -5.03 -3.17
CA THR A 272 -14.25 -5.94 -2.04
C THR A 272 -15.34 -6.96 -2.40
N ILE A 273 -16.46 -6.50 -2.96
CA ILE A 273 -17.57 -7.37 -3.38
C ILE A 273 -17.14 -8.33 -4.49
N ALA A 274 -16.36 -7.86 -5.47
CA ALA A 274 -15.90 -8.70 -6.58
C ALA A 274 -14.95 -9.82 -6.13
N LEU A 275 -14.21 -9.62 -5.05
CA LEU A 275 -13.21 -10.56 -4.52
C LEU A 275 -13.73 -11.49 -3.44
N GLU A 276 -14.89 -11.19 -2.85
CA GLU A 276 -15.50 -12.01 -1.80
C GLU A 276 -15.72 -13.48 -2.20
N PRO A 277 -16.20 -13.83 -3.40
CA PRO A 277 -16.37 -15.23 -3.80
C PRO A 277 -15.05 -16.03 -3.82
N LEU A 278 -13.91 -15.33 -3.88
CA LEU A 278 -12.58 -15.94 -3.87
C LEU A 278 -11.95 -15.94 -2.46
N GLY A 279 -12.62 -15.36 -1.45
CA GLY A 279 -12.07 -15.19 -0.11
C GLY A 279 -10.88 -14.22 -0.05
N LEU A 280 -10.79 -13.28 -0.99
CA LEU A 280 -9.64 -12.39 -1.13
C LEU A 280 -9.92 -10.98 -0.57
N PRO A 281 -9.01 -10.41 0.22
CA PRO A 281 -9.09 -9.00 0.61
C PRO A 281 -8.78 -8.08 -0.59
N ALA A 282 -9.41 -6.90 -0.62
CA ALA A 282 -9.17 -5.90 -1.65
C ALA A 282 -7.73 -5.36 -1.63
N LEU A 283 -7.10 -5.30 -0.45
CA LEU A 283 -5.78 -4.71 -0.24
C LEU A 283 -5.72 -3.30 -0.87
N THR A 284 -4.57 -2.94 -1.44
CA THR A 284 -4.40 -1.66 -2.14
C THR A 284 -4.88 -1.69 -3.60
N MET A 285 -5.72 -2.66 -4.01
CA MET A 285 -6.17 -2.79 -5.40
C MET A 285 -7.01 -1.59 -5.89
N PRO A 286 -7.93 -1.01 -5.10
CA PRO A 286 -8.64 0.20 -5.49
C PRO A 286 -7.68 1.35 -5.85
N PHE A 287 -6.66 1.57 -5.01
CA PHE A 287 -5.59 2.53 -5.27
C PHE A 287 -4.87 2.28 -6.61
N VAL A 288 -4.44 1.04 -6.85
CA VAL A 288 -3.71 0.67 -8.07
C VAL A 288 -4.55 0.90 -9.31
N ALA A 289 -5.81 0.43 -9.30
CA ALA A 289 -6.72 0.53 -10.44
C ALA A 289 -6.99 1.99 -10.82
N VAL A 290 -7.33 2.84 -9.84
CA VAL A 290 -7.61 4.25 -10.09
C VAL A 290 -6.36 5.00 -10.52
N THR A 291 -5.22 4.76 -9.88
CA THR A 291 -3.97 5.43 -10.24
C THR A 291 -3.54 5.06 -11.66
N TRP A 292 -3.65 3.79 -12.09
CA TRP A 292 -3.38 3.40 -13.47
C TRP A 292 -4.32 4.06 -14.46
N LEU A 293 -5.63 4.03 -14.20
CA LEU A 293 -6.63 4.69 -15.06
C LEU A 293 -6.27 6.16 -15.30
N PHE A 294 -5.92 6.87 -14.22
CA PHE A 294 -5.59 8.29 -14.30
C PHE A 294 -4.23 8.51 -14.98
N LEU A 295 -3.21 7.72 -14.68
CA LEU A 295 -1.93 7.86 -15.38
C LEU A 295 -2.03 7.59 -16.89
N VAL A 296 -2.86 6.64 -17.32
CA VAL A 296 -3.15 6.40 -18.76
C VAL A 296 -3.81 7.62 -19.39
N ILE A 297 -4.88 8.14 -18.78
CA ILE A 297 -5.60 9.33 -19.29
C ILE A 297 -4.64 10.52 -19.39
N ALA A 298 -3.83 10.76 -18.37
CA ALA A 298 -2.83 11.83 -18.36
C ALA A 298 -1.79 11.67 -19.47
N GLU A 299 -1.35 10.45 -19.76
CA GLU A 299 -0.38 10.17 -20.81
C GLU A 299 -0.98 10.38 -22.22
N SER A 300 -2.21 9.91 -22.46
CA SER A 300 -2.90 10.12 -23.73
C SER A 300 -3.19 11.60 -24.00
N MET A 301 -3.52 12.40 -22.97
CA MET A 301 -3.65 13.85 -23.11
C MET A 301 -2.34 14.56 -23.48
N LYS A 302 -1.18 14.10 -22.98
CA LYS A 302 0.12 14.67 -23.36
C LYS A 302 0.48 14.39 -24.82
N LYS A 303 0.10 13.22 -25.32
CA LYS A 303 0.39 12.80 -26.71
C LYS A 303 -0.54 13.46 -27.74
N GLY A 304 -1.59 14.15 -27.29
CA GLY A 304 -2.61 14.71 -28.18
C GLY A 304 -3.42 13.61 -28.88
N GLU A 305 -3.53 12.43 -28.27
CA GLU A 305 -4.33 11.30 -28.77
C GLU A 305 -5.84 11.51 -28.52
N TYR A 306 -6.25 12.75 -28.23
CA TYR A 306 -7.61 13.25 -28.09
C TYR A 306 -7.75 14.66 -28.66
#